data_AF-A0A177WW44-F1
#
_entry.id   AF-A0A177WW44-F1
#
_cell.length_a   1.000
_cell.length_b   1.000
_cell.length_c   1.000
_cell.angle_alpha   90.00
_cell.angle_beta   90.00
_cell.angle_gamma   90.00
#
_symmetry.space_group_name_H-M   'P 1'
#
loop_
_entity.id
_entity.type
_entity.pdbx_description
1 polymer ?
#
loop_
_entity_poly.entity_id
_entity_poly.type
_entity_poly.pdbx_seq_one_letter_code
_entity_poly.pdbx_strand_id
1 'polypeptide(L)'
;MAQMDMSYQVSQIVVGNWHNEGPINESIVATGLYYYDVENITTPKLDFRVAVDSFRRKKASEMYWKDVYDIIDEESPRNQYIGSLEVSNGRCVVYPNRYQHKEQSFELADPTQPGHCKILTFFVVNPVCRIVSTAHVAPQQPQWYNSSLDKTPIPPELWNDATQYIQGVQSPAEAKHYRDELTSDQTQITAAYNKYIYEQVYYLD
;
A
#
# COMPACT_ATOMS: atom_id res chain seq x y z
N MET A 1 14.65 -0.88 1.28
CA MET A 1 13.55 -1.73 1.76
C MET A 1 12.91 -0.96 2.90
N ALA A 2 11.64 -0.61 2.74
CA ALA A 2 10.82 -0.09 3.84
C ALA A 2 10.02 -1.27 4.40
N GLN A 3 9.88 -1.32 5.72
CA GLN A 3 9.09 -2.32 6.42
C GLN A 3 7.98 -1.59 7.19
N MET A 4 6.75 -2.06 7.02
CA MET A 4 5.59 -1.57 7.76
C MET A 4 4.93 -2.76 8.46
N ASP A 5 4.66 -2.61 9.75
CA ASP A 5 3.90 -3.58 10.52
C ASP A 5 2.42 -3.17 10.49
N MET A 6 1.58 -4.06 9.98
CA MET A 6 0.13 -3.88 9.94
C MET A 6 -0.53 -4.94 10.83
N SER A 7 -1.14 -4.47 11.91
CA SER A 7 -1.91 -5.31 12.81
C SER A 7 -3.40 -4.98 12.71
N TYR A 8 -4.21 -5.98 12.36
CA TYR A 8 -5.66 -5.86 12.39
C TYR A 8 -6.21 -6.55 13.64
N GLN A 9 -6.89 -5.79 14.49
CA GLN A 9 -7.77 -6.32 15.53
C GLN A 9 -9.14 -6.55 14.89
N VAL A 10 -9.56 -7.80 14.76
CA VAL A 10 -10.75 -8.15 13.97
C VAL A 10 -11.96 -8.15 14.89
N SER A 11 -12.76 -7.09 14.82
CA SER A 11 -14.07 -7.02 15.48
C SER A 11 -15.25 -7.17 14.51
N GLN A 12 -15.04 -6.90 13.20
CA GLN A 12 -16.00 -7.06 12.09
C GLN A 12 -15.27 -7.22 10.73
N ILE A 13 -16.01 -7.58 9.67
CA ILE A 13 -15.54 -7.83 8.30
C ILE A 13 -14.63 -6.70 7.79
N VAL A 14 -13.39 -7.03 7.41
CA VAL A 14 -12.47 -6.10 6.73
C VAL A 14 -12.60 -6.31 5.22
N VAL A 15 -13.12 -5.33 4.49
CA VAL A 15 -13.23 -5.39 3.02
C VAL A 15 -12.07 -4.63 2.39
N GLY A 16 -11.21 -5.33 1.64
CA GLY A 16 -10.19 -4.70 0.81
C GLY A 16 -10.78 -4.15 -0.50
N ASN A 17 -10.26 -3.02 -0.96
CA ASN A 17 -10.52 -2.49 -2.31
C ASN A 17 -9.36 -2.83 -3.24
N TRP A 18 -9.63 -2.89 -4.55
CA TRP A 18 -8.58 -3.09 -5.55
C TRP A 18 -7.59 -1.94 -5.54
N HIS A 19 -6.31 -2.23 -5.29
CA HIS A 19 -5.26 -1.21 -5.26
C HIS A 19 -3.87 -1.75 -5.65
N ASN A 20 -3.00 -0.82 -6.04
CA ASN A 20 -1.57 -1.03 -6.17
C ASN A 20 -0.88 -0.35 -4.98
N GLU A 21 0.33 -0.78 -4.65
CA GLU A 21 1.05 -0.26 -3.49
C GLU A 21 1.80 1.02 -3.86
N GLY A 22 1.40 2.11 -3.21
CA GLY A 22 1.99 3.43 -3.38
C GLY A 22 1.77 4.08 -4.78
N PRO A 23 1.79 5.41 -4.85
CA PRO A 23 1.83 6.16 -6.10
C PRO A 23 3.20 6.04 -6.81
N ILE A 24 3.26 6.46 -8.07
CA ILE A 24 4.45 6.30 -8.95
C ILE A 24 5.73 6.94 -8.39
N ASN A 25 5.62 8.01 -7.60
CA ASN A 25 6.74 8.69 -6.96
C ASN A 25 7.43 7.84 -5.87
N GLU A 26 6.74 6.86 -5.29
CA GLU A 26 7.34 5.91 -4.33
C GLU A 26 8.14 4.81 -5.03
N SER A 27 8.02 4.70 -6.36
CA SER A 27 8.78 3.79 -7.22
C SER A 27 8.79 2.32 -6.74
N ILE A 28 7.70 1.86 -6.12
CA ILE A 28 7.55 0.48 -5.64
C ILE A 28 7.41 -0.46 -6.85
N VAL A 29 8.28 -1.46 -6.94
CA VAL A 29 8.32 -2.46 -8.04
C VAL A 29 7.80 -3.83 -7.62
N ALA A 30 7.82 -4.15 -6.32
CA ALA A 30 7.28 -5.38 -5.78
C ALA A 30 6.89 -5.21 -4.30
N THR A 31 5.92 -6.01 -3.90
CA THR A 31 5.40 -6.06 -2.53
C THR A 31 5.55 -7.46 -1.98
N GLY A 32 6.04 -7.54 -0.75
CA GLY A 32 6.10 -8.78 0.04
C GLY A 32 5.19 -8.67 1.24
N LEU A 33 4.32 -9.66 1.46
CA LEU A 33 3.43 -9.77 2.60
C LEU A 33 3.77 -11.03 3.39
N TYR A 34 4.00 -10.90 4.70
CA TYR A 34 4.24 -12.03 5.59
C TYR A 34 3.22 -12.06 6.71
N TYR A 35 2.32 -13.04 6.63
CA TYR A 35 1.25 -13.29 7.60
C TYR A 35 1.83 -14.09 8.76
N TYR A 36 2.44 -13.41 9.73
CA TYR A 36 3.27 -14.05 10.74
C TYR A 36 2.50 -14.50 11.98
N ASP A 37 1.32 -13.93 12.21
CA ASP A 37 0.47 -14.26 13.34
C ASP A 37 -1.00 -14.07 12.93
N VAL A 38 -1.65 -15.19 12.59
CA VAL A 38 -3.05 -15.24 12.16
C VAL A 38 -3.78 -16.27 13.00
N GLU A 39 -4.77 -15.83 13.75
CA GLU A 39 -5.51 -16.66 14.71
C GLU A 39 -7.00 -16.34 14.71
N ASN A 40 -7.82 -17.38 14.86
CA ASN A 40 -9.27 -17.32 14.98
C ASN A 40 -9.97 -16.49 13.88
N ILE A 41 -9.50 -16.56 12.64
CA ILE A 41 -10.18 -15.99 11.47
C ILE A 41 -10.30 -17.02 10.36
N THR A 42 -11.26 -16.81 9.46
CA THR A 42 -11.32 -17.55 8.20
C THR A 42 -10.05 -17.27 7.38
N THR A 43 -9.57 -18.29 6.64
CA THR A 43 -8.31 -18.19 5.89
C THR A 43 -8.36 -16.99 4.95
N PRO A 44 -7.51 -15.96 5.14
CA PRO A 44 -7.54 -14.79 4.29
C PRO A 44 -7.11 -15.14 2.87
N LYS A 45 -7.57 -14.35 1.90
CA LYS A 45 -7.27 -14.54 0.48
C LYS A 45 -6.89 -13.21 -0.16
N LEU A 46 -5.95 -13.29 -1.10
CA LEU A 46 -5.52 -12.17 -1.94
C LEU A 46 -5.95 -12.45 -3.37
N ASP A 47 -6.81 -11.59 -3.88
CA ASP A 47 -7.19 -11.58 -5.29
C ASP A 47 -6.23 -10.70 -6.08
N PHE A 48 -5.95 -11.11 -7.32
CA PHE A 48 -5.06 -10.38 -8.21
C PHE A 48 -5.72 -10.13 -9.58
N ARG A 49 -5.44 -8.97 -10.14
CA ARG A 49 -5.79 -8.62 -11.51
C ARG A 49 -4.70 -7.77 -12.16
N VAL A 50 -4.74 -7.72 -13.49
CA VAL A 50 -3.80 -6.94 -14.30
C VAL A 50 -4.55 -6.02 -15.24
N ALA A 51 -3.97 -4.85 -15.52
CA ALA A 51 -4.49 -3.98 -16.57
C ALA A 51 -4.24 -4.63 -17.94
N VAL A 52 -5.24 -4.59 -18.82
CA VAL A 52 -5.16 -5.11 -20.18
C VAL A 52 -5.20 -3.92 -21.13
N ASP A 53 -4.18 -3.79 -21.96
CA ASP A 53 -4.14 -2.73 -22.97
C ASP A 53 -5.07 -3.07 -24.14
N SER A 54 -5.73 -2.05 -24.68
CA SER A 54 -6.49 -2.18 -25.91
C SER A 54 -5.54 -2.10 -27.10
N PHE A 55 -5.18 -3.25 -27.67
CA PHE A 55 -4.55 -3.24 -28.98
C PHE A 55 -5.56 -2.68 -29.99
N ARG A 56 -5.46 -1.38 -30.30
CA ARG A 56 -6.16 -0.69 -31.41
C ARG A 56 -5.95 -1.33 -32.79
N ARG A 57 -5.17 -2.42 -32.88
CA ARG A 57 -4.95 -3.16 -34.12
C ARG A 57 -6.09 -4.15 -34.34
N LYS A 58 -7.02 -3.71 -35.19
CA LYS A 58 -7.91 -4.51 -36.06
C LYS A 58 -8.16 -5.94 -35.60
N LYS A 59 -9.32 -6.16 -34.98
CA LYS A 59 -10.02 -7.46 -34.90
C LYS A 59 -9.08 -8.66 -34.74
N ALA A 60 -8.40 -8.76 -33.60
CA ALA A 60 -8.32 -10.10 -33.00
C ALA A 60 -9.77 -10.60 -32.91
N SER A 61 -10.03 -11.84 -33.36
CA SER A 61 -11.40 -12.38 -33.42
C SER A 61 -12.10 -12.13 -32.09
N GLU A 62 -13.38 -11.76 -32.10
CA GLU A 62 -14.18 -11.53 -30.88
C GLU A 62 -14.03 -12.68 -29.87
N MET A 63 -13.81 -13.89 -30.38
CA MET A 63 -13.49 -15.10 -29.61
C MET A 63 -12.21 -14.99 -28.76
N TYR A 64 -11.13 -14.40 -29.27
CA TYR A 64 -9.86 -14.28 -28.53
C TYR A 64 -9.96 -13.32 -27.33
N TRP A 65 -10.70 -12.21 -27.47
CA TRP A 65 -10.88 -11.26 -26.37
C TRP A 65 -11.64 -11.85 -25.20
N LYS A 66 -12.69 -12.63 -25.52
CA LYS A 66 -13.50 -13.29 -24.51
C LYS A 66 -12.76 -14.46 -23.86
N ASP A 67 -12.13 -15.32 -24.66
CA ASP A 67 -11.52 -16.56 -24.16
C ASP A 67 -10.18 -16.32 -23.45
N VAL A 68 -9.46 -15.24 -23.78
CA VAL A 68 -8.11 -14.97 -23.23
C VAL A 68 -8.09 -13.86 -22.21
N TYR A 69 -8.95 -12.85 -22.32
CA TYR A 69 -8.92 -11.65 -21.47
C TYR A 69 -10.17 -11.45 -20.62
N ASP A 70 -11.15 -12.37 -20.69
CA ASP A 70 -12.48 -12.24 -20.04
C ASP A 70 -13.23 -10.95 -20.42
N ILE A 71 -12.92 -10.38 -21.59
CA ILE A 71 -13.60 -9.18 -22.12
C ILE A 71 -14.79 -9.64 -22.94
N ILE A 72 -16.00 -9.46 -22.41
CA ILE A 72 -17.23 -10.02 -22.97
C ILE A 72 -17.89 -9.03 -23.94
N ASP A 73 -17.81 -7.74 -23.64
CA ASP A 73 -18.48 -6.66 -24.36
C ASP A 73 -17.70 -5.35 -24.27
N GLU A 74 -18.21 -4.32 -24.95
CA GLU A 74 -17.64 -2.98 -24.95
C GLU A 74 -17.66 -2.34 -23.55
N GLU A 75 -18.57 -2.77 -22.67
CA GLU A 75 -18.73 -2.30 -21.28
C GLU A 75 -17.72 -2.92 -20.30
N SER A 76 -17.01 -3.97 -20.75
CA SER A 76 -16.07 -4.71 -19.92
C SER A 76 -14.88 -3.84 -19.50
N PRO A 77 -14.51 -3.82 -18.20
CA PRO A 77 -13.34 -3.11 -17.72
C PRO A 77 -12.03 -3.57 -18.39
N ARG A 78 -11.07 -2.66 -18.56
CA ARG A 78 -9.69 -2.94 -19.02
C ARG A 78 -8.81 -3.66 -17.99
N ASN A 79 -9.35 -4.70 -17.36
CA ASN A 79 -8.58 -5.55 -16.47
C ASN A 79 -8.95 -7.01 -16.65
N GLN A 80 -7.98 -7.87 -16.36
CA GLN A 80 -8.15 -9.31 -16.34
C GLN A 80 -7.85 -9.80 -14.93
N TYR A 81 -8.80 -10.55 -14.36
CA TYR A 81 -8.57 -11.29 -13.13
C TYR A 81 -7.59 -12.45 -13.39
N ILE A 82 -6.54 -12.54 -12.57
CA ILE A 82 -5.46 -13.53 -12.78
C ILE A 82 -5.40 -14.60 -11.69
N GLY A 83 -6.26 -14.51 -10.68
CA GLY A 83 -6.43 -15.55 -9.67
C GLY A 83 -6.48 -15.05 -8.24
N SER A 84 -6.65 -16.00 -7.32
CA SER A 84 -6.67 -15.79 -5.88
C SER A 84 -5.63 -16.68 -5.21
N LEU A 85 -5.06 -16.20 -4.10
CA LEU A 85 -4.13 -16.94 -3.29
C LEU A 85 -4.57 -16.91 -1.83
N GLU A 86 -4.73 -18.09 -1.22
CA GLU A 86 -4.96 -18.19 0.21
C GLU A 86 -3.67 -17.86 0.99
N VAL A 87 -3.79 -17.13 2.09
CA VAL A 87 -2.66 -16.65 2.91
C VAL A 87 -2.83 -17.06 4.37
N SER A 88 -2.52 -18.32 4.64
CA SER A 88 -2.54 -18.90 5.98
C SER A 88 -1.46 -18.32 6.90
N ASN A 89 -1.60 -18.54 8.21
CA ASN A 89 -0.54 -18.25 9.18
C ASN A 89 0.81 -18.82 8.72
N GLY A 90 1.87 -18.05 8.88
CA GLY A 90 3.23 -18.35 8.43
C GLY A 90 3.48 -18.21 6.92
N ARG A 91 2.49 -17.80 6.11
CA ARG A 91 2.68 -17.66 4.65
C ARG A 91 3.31 -16.32 4.29
N CYS A 92 4.29 -16.39 3.39
CA CYS A 92 4.89 -15.23 2.73
C CYS A 92 4.49 -15.22 1.25
N VAL A 93 4.07 -14.06 0.75
CA VAL A 93 3.68 -13.84 -0.65
C VAL A 93 4.48 -12.67 -1.18
N VAL A 94 5.08 -12.84 -2.36
CA VAL A 94 5.80 -11.76 -3.06
C VAL A 94 5.26 -11.67 -4.47
N TYR A 95 4.88 -10.46 -4.89
CA TYR A 95 4.34 -10.20 -6.22
C TYR A 95 4.83 -8.85 -6.76
N PRO A 96 4.95 -8.70 -8.09
CA PRO A 96 5.31 -7.43 -8.69
C PRO A 96 4.18 -6.42 -8.51
N ASN A 97 4.53 -5.14 -8.29
CA ASN A 97 3.54 -4.06 -8.10
C ASN A 97 2.77 -3.70 -9.38
N ARG A 98 3.01 -4.44 -10.48
CA ARG A 98 2.16 -4.44 -11.68
C ARG A 98 0.82 -5.13 -11.42
N TYR A 99 0.76 -6.08 -10.49
CA TYR A 99 -0.48 -6.77 -10.17
C TYR A 99 -1.25 -5.93 -9.17
N GLN A 100 -2.45 -5.51 -9.56
CA GLN A 100 -3.38 -4.91 -8.62
C GLN A 100 -3.94 -6.03 -7.76
N HIS A 101 -4.01 -5.80 -6.46
CA HIS A 101 -4.47 -6.81 -5.52
C HIS A 101 -5.63 -6.30 -4.68
N LYS A 102 -6.32 -7.24 -4.05
CA LYS A 102 -7.41 -6.98 -3.11
C LYS A 102 -7.44 -8.06 -2.04
N GLU A 103 -7.42 -7.65 -0.77
CA GLU A 103 -7.76 -8.55 0.33
C GLU A 103 -9.24 -8.91 0.26
N GLN A 104 -9.53 -10.21 0.20
CA GLN A 104 -10.89 -10.68 0.39
C GLN A 104 -11.30 -10.51 1.85
N SER A 105 -12.60 -10.27 2.04
CA SER A 105 -13.23 -10.26 3.34
C SER A 105 -12.97 -11.55 4.11
N PHE A 106 -12.53 -11.41 5.36
CA PHE A 106 -12.46 -12.49 6.33
C PHE A 106 -13.22 -12.12 7.60
N GLU A 107 -13.56 -13.13 8.38
CA GLU A 107 -14.38 -13.04 9.60
C GLU A 107 -13.81 -13.94 10.69
N LEU A 108 -14.33 -13.84 11.91
CA LEU A 108 -13.92 -14.72 13.00
C LEU A 108 -14.33 -16.17 12.70
N ALA A 109 -13.42 -17.12 12.93
CA ALA A 109 -13.74 -18.55 12.80
C ALA A 109 -14.66 -19.02 13.94
N ASP A 110 -14.39 -18.57 15.17
CA ASP A 110 -15.25 -18.66 16.33
C ASP A 110 -15.66 -17.25 16.77
N PRO A 111 -16.93 -16.84 16.54
CA PRO A 111 -17.43 -15.52 16.93
C PRO A 111 -17.44 -15.23 18.44
N THR A 112 -17.24 -16.26 19.28
CA THR A 112 -17.22 -16.11 20.74
C THR A 112 -15.86 -15.75 21.30
N GLN A 113 -14.80 -15.84 20.48
CA GLN A 113 -13.42 -15.59 20.86
C GLN A 113 -12.85 -14.42 20.03
N PRO A 114 -11.86 -13.69 20.56
CA PRO A 114 -11.13 -12.70 19.77
C PRO A 114 -10.32 -13.38 18.66
N GLY A 115 -10.03 -12.66 17.58
CA GLY A 115 -9.18 -13.10 16.49
C GLY A 115 -8.36 -11.94 15.91
N HIS A 116 -7.24 -12.27 15.26
CA HIS A 116 -6.33 -11.28 14.71
C HIS A 116 -5.62 -11.75 13.46
N CYS A 117 -5.16 -10.77 12.70
CA CYS A 117 -4.28 -10.96 11.55
C CYS A 117 -3.17 -9.92 11.63
N LYS A 118 -1.92 -10.38 11.76
CA LYS A 118 -0.73 -9.53 11.75
C LYS A 118 0.12 -9.83 10.54
N ILE A 119 0.47 -8.77 9.83
CA ILE A 119 1.12 -8.82 8.54
C ILE A 119 2.34 -7.89 8.58
N LEU A 120 3.49 -8.42 8.18
CA LEU A 120 4.65 -7.60 7.84
C LEU A 120 4.65 -7.34 6.34
N THR A 121 4.64 -6.07 5.96
CA THR A 121 4.68 -5.62 4.57
C THR A 121 6.05 -5.06 4.22
N PHE A 122 6.58 -5.53 3.09
CA PHE A 122 7.87 -5.13 2.55
C PHE A 122 7.68 -4.49 1.19
N PHE A 123 8.22 -3.28 1.02
CA PHE A 123 8.24 -2.60 -0.26
C PHE A 123 9.62 -2.63 -0.89
N VAL A 124 9.69 -3.17 -2.10
CA VAL A 124 10.90 -3.15 -2.93
C VAL A 124 10.79 -1.96 -3.87
N VAL A 125 11.71 -1.01 -3.74
CA VAL A 125 11.79 0.20 -4.55
C VAL A 125 12.72 -0.03 -5.74
N ASN A 126 12.41 0.56 -6.90
CA ASN A 126 13.25 0.54 -8.09
C ASN A 126 14.67 1.04 -7.76
N PRO A 127 15.72 0.22 -7.91
CA PRO A 127 17.09 0.64 -7.57
C PRO A 127 17.65 1.73 -8.48
N VAL A 128 17.06 1.96 -9.66
CA VAL A 128 17.44 3.03 -10.58
C VAL A 128 16.86 4.38 -10.14
N CYS A 129 15.78 4.38 -9.35
CA CYS A 129 15.21 5.58 -8.78
C CYS A 129 15.88 5.89 -7.43
N ARG A 130 16.45 7.09 -7.29
CA ARG A 130 17.02 7.54 -6.01
C ARG A 130 15.94 8.22 -5.17
N ILE A 131 15.48 7.53 -4.12
CA ILE A 131 14.58 8.09 -3.11
C ILE A 131 15.41 8.47 -1.87
N VAL A 132 14.98 9.54 -1.17
CA VAL A 132 15.58 9.94 0.10
C VAL A 132 15.38 8.81 1.12
N SER A 133 16.48 8.23 1.59
CA SER A 133 16.45 7.25 2.66
C SER A 133 16.32 7.94 4.01
N THR A 134 15.56 7.33 4.93
CA THR A 134 15.48 7.76 6.33
C THR A 134 16.84 7.81 7.03
N ALA A 135 17.85 7.07 6.54
CA ALA A 135 19.23 7.17 7.02
C ALA A 135 19.87 8.56 6.77
N HIS A 136 19.32 9.34 5.84
CA HIS A 136 19.77 10.70 5.51
C HIS A 136 18.77 11.78 5.94
N VAL A 137 17.68 11.40 6.63
CA VAL A 137 16.71 12.34 7.17
C VAL A 137 17.10 12.64 8.62
N ALA A 138 17.35 13.91 8.93
CA ALA A 138 17.63 14.32 10.30
C ALA A 138 16.42 14.04 11.22
N PRO A 139 16.63 13.89 12.53
CA PRO A 139 15.54 13.80 13.50
C PRO A 139 14.49 14.90 13.26
N GLN A 140 13.23 14.52 13.09
CA GLN A 140 12.15 15.49 12.89
C GLN A 140 11.42 15.81 14.21
N GLN A 141 11.50 14.92 15.19
CA GLN A 141 10.83 15.09 16.47
C GLN A 141 11.66 15.94 17.45
N PRO A 142 11.13 17.04 18.01
CA PRO A 142 11.88 17.97 18.87
C PRO A 142 12.61 17.28 20.02
N GLN A 143 11.92 16.35 20.70
CA GLN A 143 12.44 15.62 21.85
C GLN A 143 13.69 14.78 21.56
N TRP A 144 13.93 14.40 20.29
CA TRP A 144 15.12 13.64 19.92
C TRP A 144 16.39 14.50 19.95
N TYR A 145 16.25 15.82 19.81
CA TYR A 145 17.38 16.75 19.90
C TYR A 145 17.90 16.93 21.33
N ASN A 146 17.09 16.67 22.36
CA ASN A 146 17.51 16.82 23.76
C ASN A 146 18.81 16.03 24.04
N SER A 147 18.88 14.78 23.58
CA SER A 147 20.05 13.91 23.71
C SER A 147 21.33 14.43 23.02
N SER A 148 21.16 15.32 22.02
CA SER A 148 22.25 15.98 21.30
C SER A 148 22.60 17.32 21.94
N LEU A 149 21.60 18.09 22.38
CA LEU A 149 21.77 19.38 23.07
C LEU A 149 22.43 19.22 24.44
N ASP A 150 22.19 18.10 25.13
CA ASP A 150 22.91 17.66 26.34
C ASP A 150 24.44 17.69 26.19
N LYS A 151 24.94 17.55 24.96
CA LYS A 151 26.38 17.50 24.65
C LYS A 151 26.93 18.84 24.17
N THR A 152 26.10 19.88 24.15
CA THR A 152 26.45 21.22 23.69
C THR A 152 26.63 22.18 24.87
N PRO A 153 27.31 23.32 24.68
CA PRO A 153 27.37 24.38 25.70
C PRO A 153 26.05 25.14 25.89
N ILE A 154 24.97 24.78 25.18
CA ILE A 154 23.68 25.49 25.22
C ILE A 154 22.96 25.12 26.53
N PRO A 155 22.64 26.09 27.41
CA PRO A 155 21.87 25.85 28.62
C PRO A 155 20.50 25.21 28.34
N PRO A 156 20.00 24.29 29.20
CA PRO A 156 18.70 23.64 29.01
C PRO A 156 17.52 24.59 28.83
N GLU A 157 17.58 25.77 29.44
CA GLU A 157 16.55 26.81 29.33
C GLU A 157 16.38 27.32 27.89
N LEU A 158 17.41 27.18 27.05
CA LEU A 158 17.45 27.65 25.66
C LEU A 158 17.20 26.53 24.63
N TRP A 159 17.00 25.28 25.04
CA TRP A 159 16.84 24.17 24.08
C TRP A 159 15.58 24.28 23.25
N ASN A 160 14.47 24.70 23.86
CA ASN A 160 13.21 24.92 23.14
C ASN A 160 13.37 26.02 22.09
N ASP A 161 14.04 27.12 22.43
CA ASP A 161 14.30 28.21 21.49
C ASP A 161 15.26 27.77 20.38
N ALA A 162 16.34 27.05 20.73
CA ALA A 162 17.31 26.55 19.76
C ALA A 162 16.68 25.59 18.73
N THR A 163 15.79 24.68 19.18
CA THR A 163 15.12 23.72 18.29
C THR A 163 14.16 24.37 17.30
N GLN A 164 13.59 25.54 17.60
CA GLN A 164 12.75 26.29 16.64
C GLN A 164 13.51 26.77 15.41
N TYR A 165 14.84 26.92 15.50
CA TYR A 165 15.68 27.32 14.37
C TYR A 165 16.21 26.14 13.54
N ILE A 166 15.99 24.90 13.99
CA ILE A 166 16.41 23.71 13.25
C ILE A 166 15.39 23.42 12.16
N GLN A 167 15.81 23.51 10.91
CA GLN A 167 14.94 23.23 9.76
C GLN A 167 14.49 21.77 9.74
N GLY A 168 13.19 21.55 9.50
CA GLY A 168 12.60 20.22 9.37
C GLY A 168 12.15 19.58 10.69
N VAL A 169 12.31 20.27 11.83
CA VAL A 169 11.67 19.86 13.09
C VAL A 169 10.18 20.10 13.00
N GLN A 170 9.40 19.10 13.43
CA GLN A 170 7.95 19.09 13.37
C GLN A 170 7.38 18.61 14.70
N SER A 171 6.38 19.34 15.22
CA SER A 171 5.60 18.88 16.35
C SER A 171 4.85 17.58 16.01
N PRO A 172 4.46 16.77 17.02
CA PRO A 172 3.61 15.60 16.80
C PRO A 172 2.30 15.92 16.07
N ALA A 173 1.73 17.12 16.28
CA ALA A 173 0.52 17.56 15.62
C ALA A 173 0.74 17.86 14.13
N GLU A 174 1.84 18.52 13.77
CA GLU A 174 2.20 18.78 12.37
C GLU A 174 2.55 17.49 11.63
N ALA A 175 3.33 16.60 12.24
CA ALA A 175 3.66 15.30 11.67
C ALA A 175 2.39 14.46 11.42
N LYS A 176 1.42 14.53 12.34
CA LYS A 176 0.11 13.90 12.15
C LYS A 176 -0.65 14.55 11.00
N HIS A 177 -0.68 15.88 10.91
CA HIS A 177 -1.36 16.58 9.82
C HIS A 177 -0.82 16.18 8.44
N TYR A 178 0.51 16.15 8.27
CA TYR A 178 1.13 15.70 7.01
C TYR A 178 0.86 14.24 6.70
N ARG A 179 0.80 13.38 7.72
CA ARG A 179 0.41 11.97 7.55
C ARG A 179 -1.02 11.85 7.04
N ASP A 180 -1.94 12.64 7.60
CA ASP A 180 -3.35 12.62 7.21
C ASP A 180 -3.53 13.16 5.78
N GLU A 181 -2.80 14.22 5.40
CA GLU A 181 -2.75 14.76 4.03
C GLU A 181 -2.22 13.72 3.04
N LEU A 182 -1.07 13.09 3.34
CA LEU A 182 -0.48 12.04 2.51
C LEU A 182 -1.46 10.86 2.31
N THR A 183 -2.14 10.44 3.37
CA THR A 183 -3.12 9.34 3.32
C THR A 183 -4.32 9.71 2.43
N SER A 184 -4.80 10.94 2.53
CA SER A 184 -5.86 11.47 1.67
C SER A 184 -5.44 11.47 0.19
N ASP A 185 -4.24 11.98 -0.10
CA ASP A 185 -3.70 12.05 -1.46
C ASP A 185 -3.52 10.65 -2.06
N GLN A 186 -2.92 9.73 -1.31
CA GLN A 186 -2.76 8.34 -1.74
C GLN A 186 -4.11 7.67 -2.06
N THR A 187 -5.14 7.94 -1.25
CA THR A 187 -6.50 7.42 -1.48
C THR A 187 -7.07 7.95 -2.79
N GLN A 188 -6.95 9.26 -3.03
CA GLN A 188 -7.43 9.90 -4.27
C GLN A 188 -6.68 9.41 -5.51
N ILE A 189 -5.34 9.31 -5.42
CA ILE A 189 -4.50 8.81 -6.51
C ILE A 189 -4.85 7.36 -6.84
N THR A 190 -5.01 6.51 -5.82
CA THR A 190 -5.40 5.10 -6.00
C THR A 190 -6.75 4.99 -6.69
N ALA A 191 -7.74 5.75 -6.23
CA ALA A 191 -9.08 5.77 -6.84
C ALA A 191 -9.04 6.23 -8.31
N ALA A 192 -8.29 7.30 -8.60
CA ALA A 192 -8.12 7.80 -9.96
C ALA A 192 -7.39 6.76 -10.83
N TYR A 193 -6.28 6.20 -10.36
CA TYR A 193 -5.50 5.20 -11.09
C TYR A 193 -6.33 3.95 -11.41
N ASN A 194 -7.10 3.48 -10.44
CA ASN A 194 -8.03 2.37 -10.62
C ASN A 194 -9.05 2.66 -11.73
N LYS A 195 -9.68 3.84 -11.68
CA LYS A 195 -10.65 4.29 -12.69
C LYS A 195 -10.05 4.40 -14.08
N TYR A 196 -8.87 5.01 -14.21
CA TYR A 196 -8.27 5.35 -15.50
C TYR A 196 -7.54 4.16 -16.16
N ILE A 197 -7.01 3.22 -15.38
CA ILE A 197 -6.19 2.14 -15.91
C ILE A 197 -6.95 0.81 -15.95
N TYR A 198 -7.72 0.49 -14.92
CA TYR A 198 -8.35 -0.83 -14.77
C TYR A 198 -9.84 -0.81 -15.11
N GLU A 199 -10.55 0.27 -14.80
CA GLU A 199 -12.02 0.35 -14.95
C GLU A 199 -12.46 1.13 -16.19
N GLN A 200 -11.52 1.59 -17.01
CA GLN A 200 -11.87 2.17 -18.30
C GLN A 200 -12.54 1.14 -19.20
N VAL A 201 -13.58 1.61 -19.88
CA VAL A 201 -14.41 0.84 -20.80
C VAL A 201 -13.83 0.92 -22.22
N TYR A 202 -14.08 -0.08 -23.06
CA TYR A 202 -13.58 -0.12 -24.44
C TYR A 202 -14.48 0.72 -25.36
N TYR A 203 -14.22 2.02 -25.48
CA TYR A 203 -14.77 2.82 -26.59
C TYR A 203 -13.97 2.54 -27.88
N LEU A 204 -14.54 1.77 -28.80
CA LEU A 204 -14.05 1.60 -30.16
C LEU A 204 -14.81 2.58 -31.09
N ASP A 205 -14.36 3.83 -31.14
CA ASP A 205 -14.68 4.71 -32.28
C ASP A 205 -13.91 4.29 -33.54
#